data_AF-A0A4C1YZM8-F1
#
_entry.id   AF-A0A4C1YZM8-F1
#
_cell.length_a   1.000
_cell.length_b   1.000
_cell.length_c   1.000
_cell.angle_alpha   90.00
_cell.angle_beta   90.00
_cell.angle_gamma   90.00
#
_symmetry.space_group_name_H-M   'P 1'
#
loop_
_entity.id
_entity.type
_entity.pdbx_description
1 polymer ?
#
loop_
_entity_poly.entity_id
_entity_poly.type
_entity_poly.pdbx_seq_one_letter_code
_entity_poly.pdbx_strand_id
1 'polypeptide(L)'
;MLPIEDFNMVVNALRVGLTAVSCDVSTLCCDTIVGLSNKVRGLGNESPYALSLLTLAELLLMLIVKMEIPPDSIPAAGAAIYALTCVKPALLEGIATQLIEIFAANDPANVPKLEESFRILTNGVLFDGFRTHKLRFQDNFDKFLVSVHGFLIVK
;
A
#
# COMPACT_ATOMS: atom_id res chain seq x y z
N MET A 1 10.75 19.51 -8.25
CA MET A 1 10.10 18.26 -8.72
C MET A 1 10.35 18.17 -10.21
N LEU A 2 10.39 16.95 -10.75
CA LEU A 2 10.39 16.74 -12.20
C LEU A 2 9.09 17.28 -12.81
N PRO A 3 9.05 17.60 -14.11
CA PRO A 3 7.78 17.75 -14.84
C PRO A 3 6.86 16.56 -14.58
N ILE A 4 5.54 16.79 -14.54
CA ILE A 4 4.57 15.76 -14.15
C ILE A 4 4.59 14.54 -15.09
N GLU A 5 4.85 14.75 -16.38
CA GLU A 5 4.96 13.66 -17.36
C GLU A 5 6.15 12.75 -17.06
N ASP A 6 7.32 13.32 -16.78
CA ASP A 6 8.52 12.59 -16.39
C ASP A 6 8.32 11.87 -15.05
N PHE A 7 7.64 12.52 -14.10
CA PHE A 7 7.29 11.89 -12.83
C PHE A 7 6.37 10.67 -13.04
N ASN A 8 5.41 10.76 -13.95
CA ASN A 8 4.56 9.62 -14.30
C ASN A 8 5.35 8.48 -14.94
N MET A 9 6.41 8.77 -15.71
CA MET A 9 7.32 7.73 -16.21
C MET A 9 8.04 7.03 -15.04
N VAL A 10 8.49 7.77 -14.03
CA VAL A 10 9.09 7.19 -12.82
C VAL A 10 8.08 6.31 -12.08
N VAL A 11 6.85 6.78 -11.89
CA VAL A 11 5.76 6.00 -11.27
C VAL A 11 5.51 4.70 -12.04
N ASN A 12 5.45 4.76 -13.37
CA ASN A 12 5.26 3.58 -14.20
C ASN A 12 6.44 2.60 -14.10
N ALA A 13 7.68 3.09 -14.06
CA ALA A 13 8.86 2.26 -13.85
C ALA A 13 8.81 1.54 -12.49
N LEU A 14 8.37 2.23 -11.43
CA LEU A 14 8.16 1.63 -10.10
C LEU A 14 7.07 0.55 -10.13
N ARG A 15 5.96 0.77 -10.86
CA ARG A 15 4.92 -0.26 -11.04
C ARG A 15 5.50 -1.53 -11.67
N VAL A 16 6.26 -1.37 -12.75
CA VAL A 16 6.91 -2.49 -13.44
C VAL A 16 7.88 -3.21 -12.50
N GLY A 17 8.71 -2.46 -11.78
CA GLY A 17 9.67 -3.01 -10.82
C GLY A 17 9.01 -3.81 -9.70
N LEU A 18 7.89 -3.33 -9.14
CA LEU A 18 7.13 -4.06 -8.12
C LEU A 18 6.59 -5.40 -8.64
N THR A 19 6.29 -5.52 -9.94
CA THR A 19 5.80 -6.75 -10.58
C THR A 19 6.91 -7.68 -11.11
N ALA A 20 8.19 -7.32 -10.97
CA ALA A 20 9.31 -8.08 -11.53
C ALA A 20 9.68 -9.36 -10.73
N VAL A 21 8.96 -9.65 -9.64
CA VAL A 21 9.13 -10.85 -8.76
C VAL A 21 10.53 -10.97 -8.12
N SER A 22 11.35 -9.92 -8.17
CA SER A 22 12.68 -9.88 -7.52
C SER A 22 12.62 -9.12 -6.20
N CYS A 23 13.07 -9.76 -5.11
CA CYS A 23 13.11 -9.15 -3.78
C CYS A 23 13.90 -7.84 -3.76
N ASP A 24 15.10 -7.81 -4.32
CA ASP A 24 15.95 -6.61 -4.31
C ASP A 24 15.28 -5.45 -5.06
N VAL A 25 14.66 -5.75 -6.20
CA VAL A 25 13.96 -4.76 -7.02
C VAL A 25 12.70 -4.26 -6.31
N SER A 26 11.89 -5.16 -5.73
CA SER A 26 10.69 -4.81 -4.99
C SER A 26 11.01 -3.95 -3.77
N THR A 27 12.05 -4.30 -3.01
CA THR A 27 12.50 -3.53 -1.85
C THR A 27 12.99 -2.14 -2.26
N LEU A 28 13.84 -2.04 -3.29
CA LEU A 28 14.30 -0.75 -3.81
C LEU A 28 13.15 0.13 -4.32
N CYS A 29 12.16 -0.47 -4.98
CA CYS A 29 10.96 0.24 -5.41
C CYS A 29 10.21 0.79 -4.19
N CYS A 30 9.98 -0.03 -3.15
CA CYS A 30 9.31 0.40 -1.93
C CYS A 30 10.04 1.55 -1.22
N ASP A 31 11.36 1.47 -1.09
CA ASP A 31 12.17 2.52 -0.47
C ASP A 31 12.12 3.83 -1.28
N THR A 32 12.16 3.71 -2.61
CA THR A 32 12.02 4.85 -3.52
C THR A 32 10.64 5.50 -3.35
N ILE A 33 9.58 4.69 -3.27
CA ILE A 33 8.21 5.15 -3.02
C ILE A 33 8.13 5.93 -1.71
N VAL A 34 8.71 5.41 -0.62
CA VAL A 34 8.75 6.13 0.67
C VAL A 34 9.41 7.50 0.51
N GLY A 35 10.54 7.57 -0.18
CA GLY A 35 11.25 8.83 -0.47
C GLY A 35 10.38 9.82 -1.24
N LEU A 36 9.73 9.37 -2.30
CA LEU A 36 8.85 10.19 -3.14
C LEU A 36 7.62 10.67 -2.38
N SER A 37 6.93 9.78 -1.67
CA SER A 37 5.74 10.11 -0.87
C SER A 37 6.05 11.18 0.18
N ASN A 38 7.17 11.08 0.89
CA ASN A 38 7.57 12.08 1.87
C ASN A 38 7.82 13.45 1.24
N LYS A 39 8.37 13.51 0.02
CA LYS A 39 8.56 14.77 -0.72
C LYS A 39 7.22 15.33 -1.21
N VAL A 40 6.36 14.49 -1.77
CA VAL A 40 5.06 14.89 -2.33
C VAL A 40 4.09 15.33 -1.23
N ARG A 41 4.14 14.77 -0.02
CA ARG A 41 3.31 15.18 1.10
C ARG A 41 3.40 16.69 1.40
N GLY A 42 4.59 17.28 1.23
CA GLY A 42 4.79 18.72 1.43
C GLY A 42 4.16 19.61 0.35
N LEU A 43 3.68 19.04 -0.76
CA LEU A 43 3.05 19.76 -1.88
C LEU A 43 1.52 19.82 -1.78
N GLY A 44 0.93 19.17 -0.78
CA GLY A 44 -0.52 19.04 -0.61
C GLY A 44 -1.12 17.81 -1.28
N ASN A 45 -2.24 17.32 -0.75
CA ASN A 45 -2.92 16.09 -1.16
C ASN A 45 -3.66 16.17 -2.51
N GLU A 46 -3.97 17.38 -2.98
CA GLU A 46 -4.59 17.64 -4.29
C GLU A 46 -3.55 17.90 -5.40
N SER A 47 -2.26 17.74 -5.07
CA SER A 47 -1.19 17.86 -6.05
C SER A 47 -1.28 16.75 -7.10
N PRO A 48 -1.01 17.02 -8.40
CA PRO A 48 -1.01 15.96 -9.42
C PRO A 48 -0.01 14.84 -9.11
N TYR A 49 1.11 15.15 -8.44
CA TYR A 49 2.08 14.15 -7.98
C TYR A 49 1.49 13.20 -6.93
N ALA A 50 0.62 13.72 -6.06
CA ALA A 50 -0.07 12.92 -5.05
C ALA A 50 -0.96 11.88 -5.72
N LEU A 51 -1.76 12.32 -6.72
CA LEU A 51 -2.65 11.46 -7.49
C LEU A 51 -1.90 10.34 -8.23
N SER A 52 -0.78 10.65 -8.88
CA SER A 52 0.02 9.65 -9.58
C SER A 52 0.56 8.57 -8.63
N LEU A 53 1.00 8.97 -7.42
CA LEU A 53 1.48 8.03 -6.41
C LEU A 53 0.39 7.10 -5.87
N LEU A 54 -0.89 7.51 -5.86
CA LEU A 54 -1.99 6.68 -5.34
C LEU A 54 -2.09 5.33 -6.05
N THR A 55 -1.78 5.31 -7.35
CA THR A 55 -1.81 4.08 -8.16
C THR A 55 -0.85 3.00 -7.64
N LEU A 56 0.23 3.40 -6.97
CA LEU A 56 1.22 2.48 -6.38
C LEU A 56 0.71 1.85 -5.08
N ALA A 57 -0.11 2.57 -4.30
CA ALA A 57 -0.72 2.03 -3.09
C ALA A 57 -1.68 0.90 -3.42
N GLU A 58 -2.48 1.11 -4.47
CA GLU A 58 -3.42 0.12 -4.99
C GLU A 58 -2.69 -1.14 -5.43
N LEU A 59 -1.61 -0.97 -6.22
CA LEU A 59 -0.78 -2.09 -6.66
C LEU A 59 -0.16 -2.86 -5.49
N LEU A 60 0.44 -2.17 -4.52
CA LEU A 60 1.08 -2.82 -3.36
C LEU A 60 0.07 -3.62 -2.53
N LEU A 61 -1.11 -3.06 -2.26
CA LEU A 61 -2.17 -3.76 -1.53
C LEU A 61 -2.69 -4.96 -2.31
N MET A 62 -2.86 -4.84 -3.64
CA MET A 62 -3.20 -5.99 -4.49
C MET A 62 -2.15 -7.09 -4.40
N LEU A 63 -0.87 -6.75 -4.53
CA LEU A 63 0.23 -7.73 -4.47
C LEU A 63 0.29 -8.42 -3.10
N ILE A 64 0.03 -7.70 -2.01
CA ILE A 64 -0.03 -8.29 -0.67
C ILE A 64 -1.23 -9.24 -0.54
N VAL A 65 -2.43 -8.79 -0.91
CA VAL A 65 -3.64 -9.62 -0.81
C VAL A 65 -3.52 -10.86 -1.70
N LYS A 66 -2.90 -10.75 -2.87
CA LYS A 66 -2.66 -11.90 -3.76
C LYS A 66 -1.43 -12.75 -3.38
N MET A 67 -0.68 -12.33 -2.35
CA MET A 67 0.60 -12.93 -1.97
C MET A 67 1.63 -12.99 -3.12
N GLU A 68 1.60 -11.98 -3.99
CA GLU A 68 2.50 -11.83 -5.15
C GLU A 68 3.71 -10.94 -4.84
N ILE A 69 3.81 -10.41 -3.62
CA ILE A 69 4.99 -9.68 -3.16
C ILE A 69 6.02 -10.62 -2.51
N PRO A 70 7.33 -10.48 -2.79
CA PRO A 70 8.35 -11.28 -2.11
C PRO A 70 8.25 -11.11 -0.59
N PRO A 71 8.27 -12.21 0.20
CA PRO A 71 8.10 -12.14 1.66
C PRO A 71 9.10 -11.19 2.35
N ASP A 72 10.35 -11.20 1.91
CA ASP A 72 11.41 -10.35 2.47
C ASP A 72 11.22 -8.86 2.15
N SER A 73 10.42 -8.54 1.12
CA SER A 73 10.07 -7.16 0.75
C SER A 73 8.82 -6.65 1.49
N ILE A 74 8.07 -7.50 2.18
CA ILE A 74 6.84 -7.13 2.89
C ILE A 74 7.05 -5.97 3.89
N PRO A 75 8.12 -5.94 4.71
CA PRO A 75 8.34 -4.82 5.62
C PRO A 75 8.52 -3.48 4.90
N ALA A 76 9.21 -3.49 3.75
CA ALA A 76 9.39 -2.31 2.91
C ALA A 76 8.07 -1.88 2.26
N ALA A 77 7.26 -2.84 1.82
CA ALA A 77 5.92 -2.58 1.26
C ALA A 77 4.97 -1.96 2.28
N GLY A 78 4.97 -2.45 3.53
CA GLY A 78 4.21 -1.84 4.62
C GLY A 78 4.63 -0.39 4.89
N ALA A 79 5.94 -0.11 4.87
CA ALA A 79 6.45 1.25 4.99
C ALA A 79 6.02 2.15 3.81
N ALA A 80 6.03 1.63 2.58
CA ALA A 80 5.59 2.34 1.39
C ALA A 80 4.09 2.65 1.43
N ILE A 81 3.24 1.68 1.82
CA ILE A 81 1.80 1.88 2.00
C ILE A 81 1.54 2.99 3.02
N TYR A 82 2.17 2.93 4.20
CA TYR A 82 2.02 3.99 5.21
C TYR A 82 2.40 5.37 4.65
N ALA A 83 3.53 5.47 3.95
CA ALA A 83 3.99 6.72 3.39
C ALA A 83 3.02 7.27 2.33
N LEU A 84 2.48 6.41 1.48
CA LEU A 84 1.46 6.76 0.48
C LEU A 84 0.14 7.18 1.13
N THR A 85 -0.31 6.48 2.16
CA THR A 85 -1.51 6.89 2.92
C THR A 85 -1.30 8.23 3.63
N CYS A 86 -0.08 8.56 4.08
CA CYS A 86 0.23 9.89 4.61
C CYS A 86 0.16 11.01 3.56
N VAL A 87 0.27 10.68 2.26
CA VAL A 87 0.08 11.67 1.18
C VAL A 87 -1.41 11.97 1.01
N LYS A 88 -2.27 10.95 1.09
CA LYS A 88 -3.73 11.08 1.01
C LYS A 88 -4.41 10.12 1.98
N PRO A 89 -4.77 10.54 3.20
CA PRO A 89 -5.28 9.63 4.23
C PRO A 89 -6.56 8.86 3.83
N ALA A 90 -7.46 9.51 3.08
CA ALA A 90 -8.68 8.88 2.56
C ALA A 90 -8.42 7.80 1.48
N LEU A 91 -7.18 7.68 1.00
CA LEU A 91 -6.80 6.71 -0.03
C LEU A 91 -7.04 5.27 0.41
N LEU A 92 -6.60 4.93 1.61
CA LEU A 92 -6.57 3.54 2.05
C LEU A 92 -7.97 2.95 2.20
N GLU A 93 -8.92 3.76 2.69
CA GLU A 93 -10.33 3.37 2.78
C GLU A 93 -10.95 3.17 1.40
N GLY A 94 -10.72 4.10 0.46
CA GLY A 94 -11.22 3.98 -0.91
C GLY A 94 -10.65 2.77 -1.65
N ILE A 95 -9.35 2.49 -1.50
CA ILE A 95 -8.73 1.29 -2.08
C ILE A 95 -9.27 0.02 -1.42
N ALA A 96 -9.41 0.00 -0.09
CA ALA A 96 -9.93 -1.17 0.62
C ALA A 96 -11.31 -1.56 0.09
N THR A 97 -12.23 -0.60 -0.07
CA THR A 97 -13.56 -0.83 -0.64
C THR A 97 -13.48 -1.47 -2.03
N GLN A 98 -12.66 -0.91 -2.94
CA GLN A 98 -12.49 -1.45 -4.29
C GLN A 98 -11.91 -2.88 -4.27
N LEU A 99 -10.92 -3.15 -3.42
CA LEU A 99 -10.33 -4.48 -3.28
C LEU A 99 -11.33 -5.49 -2.74
N ILE A 100 -12.16 -5.10 -1.77
CA ILE A 100 -13.22 -5.94 -1.21
C ILE A 100 -14.26 -6.28 -2.29
N GLU A 101 -14.68 -5.31 -3.09
CA GLU A 101 -15.61 -5.53 -4.21
C GLU A 101 -15.05 -6.53 -5.24
N ILE A 102 -13.78 -6.37 -5.62
CA ILE A 102 -13.10 -7.29 -6.55
C ILE A 102 -12.96 -8.69 -5.92
N PHE A 103 -12.64 -8.76 -4.63
CA PHE A 103 -12.49 -10.01 -3.89
C PHE A 103 -13.82 -10.77 -3.77
N ALA A 104 -14.92 -10.06 -3.53
CA ALA A 104 -16.26 -10.63 -3.35
C ALA A 104 -16.72 -11.46 -4.57
N ALA A 105 -16.27 -11.12 -5.78
CA ALA A 105 -16.58 -11.89 -6.99
C ALA A 105 -15.97 -13.31 -6.98
N ASN A 106 -14.86 -13.51 -6.25
CA ASN A 106 -14.11 -14.76 -6.20
C ASN A 106 -14.30 -15.53 -4.89
N ASP A 107 -14.54 -14.83 -3.78
CA ASP A 107 -14.66 -15.41 -2.46
C ASP A 107 -15.61 -14.62 -1.52
N PRO A 108 -16.92 -14.63 -1.81
CA PRO A 108 -17.89 -13.86 -1.04
C PRO A 108 -17.97 -14.31 0.43
N ALA A 109 -17.63 -15.57 0.73
CA ALA A 109 -17.69 -16.12 2.09
C ALA A 109 -16.65 -15.50 3.04
N ASN A 110 -15.49 -15.07 2.52
CA ASN A 110 -14.43 -14.46 3.31
C ASN A 110 -14.44 -12.92 3.28
N VAL A 111 -15.39 -12.28 2.59
CA VAL A 111 -15.54 -10.80 2.55
C VAL A 111 -15.56 -10.16 3.94
N PRO A 112 -16.36 -10.63 4.92
CA PRO A 112 -16.37 -10.03 6.26
C PRO A 112 -15.02 -10.09 6.97
N LYS A 113 -14.20 -11.12 6.70
CA LYS A 113 -12.85 -11.23 7.28
C LYS A 113 -11.88 -10.25 6.64
N LEU A 114 -12.02 -10.00 5.34
CA LEU A 114 -11.21 -9.02 4.61
C LEU A 114 -11.54 -7.59 5.06
N GLU A 115 -12.83 -7.26 5.20
CA GLU A 115 -13.32 -6.00 5.78
C GLU A 115 -12.73 -5.75 7.17
N GLU A 116 -12.85 -6.75 8.05
CA GLU A 116 -12.30 -6.68 9.40
C GLU A 116 -10.77 -6.50 9.40
N SER A 117 -10.06 -7.17 8.49
CA SER A 117 -8.61 -7.03 8.35
C SER A 117 -8.23 -5.59 7.97
N PHE A 118 -8.93 -4.96 7.02
CA PHE A 118 -8.70 -3.55 6.67
C PHE A 118 -9.04 -2.60 7.82
N ARG A 119 -10.08 -2.90 8.61
CA ARG A 119 -10.40 -2.13 9.83
C ARG A 119 -9.27 -2.21 10.87
N ILE A 120 -8.67 -3.38 11.04
CA ILE A 120 -7.49 -3.58 11.91
C ILE A 120 -6.32 -2.74 11.43
N LEU A 121 -6.05 -2.75 10.12
CA LEU A 121 -4.92 -2.03 9.51
C LEU A 121 -4.89 -0.54 9.89
N THR A 122 -6.06 0.11 9.89
CA THR A 122 -6.19 1.55 10.11
C THR A 122 -6.48 1.92 11.57
N ASN A 123 -6.74 0.94 12.45
CA ASN A 123 -7.27 1.19 13.79
C ASN A 123 -6.38 2.10 14.66
N GLY A 124 -6.87 3.32 14.88
CA GLY A 124 -6.23 4.36 15.68
C GLY A 124 -4.88 4.83 15.14
N VAL A 125 -4.64 4.65 13.83
CA VAL A 125 -3.47 5.20 13.14
C VAL A 125 -3.80 6.60 12.65
N LEU A 126 -2.94 7.56 12.98
CA LEU A 126 -2.93 8.87 12.33
C LEU A 126 -1.91 8.85 11.18
N PHE A 127 -2.33 9.27 9.99
CA PHE A 127 -1.50 9.26 8.78
C PHE A 127 -0.83 10.62 8.55
N ASP A 128 -0.07 11.08 9.54
CA ASP A 128 0.62 12.37 9.53
C ASP A 128 2.15 12.24 9.29
N GLY A 129 2.65 11.00 9.25
CA GLY A 129 4.06 10.71 9.05
C GLY A 129 4.92 10.75 10.31
N PHE A 130 4.34 10.92 11.50
CA PHE A 130 5.11 10.82 12.74
C PHE A 130 5.55 9.38 13.00
N ARG A 131 6.75 9.22 13.56
CA ARG A 131 7.35 7.91 13.83
C ARG A 131 6.48 7.02 14.70
N THR A 132 5.83 7.58 15.72
CA THR A 132 4.94 6.83 16.63
C THR A 132 3.74 6.23 15.90
N HIS A 133 3.13 6.97 14.97
CA HIS A 133 2.01 6.47 14.19
C HIS A 133 2.45 5.48 13.11
N LYS A 134 3.64 5.67 12.53
CA LYS A 134 4.26 4.67 11.65
C LYS A 134 4.45 3.33 12.36
N LEU A 135 4.98 3.34 13.58
CA LEU A 135 5.17 2.10 14.37
C LEU A 135 3.82 1.42 14.64
N ARG A 136 2.80 2.19 15.04
CA ARG A 136 1.45 1.65 15.25
C ARG A 136 0.86 1.04 13.97
N PHE A 137 1.06 1.68 12.82
CA PHE A 137 0.65 1.11 11.54
C PHE A 137 1.38 -0.20 11.24
N GLN A 138 2.69 -0.27 11.49
CA GLN A 138 3.47 -1.50 11.30
C GLN A 138 2.95 -2.64 12.17
N ASP A 139 2.66 -2.39 13.45
CA ASP A 139 2.05 -3.40 14.34
C ASP A 139 0.68 -3.87 13.84
N ASN A 140 -0.13 -2.96 13.27
CA ASN A 140 -1.42 -3.30 12.68
C ASN A 140 -1.26 -4.05 11.34
N PHE A 141 -0.24 -3.70 10.57
CA PHE A 141 0.07 -4.32 9.29
C PHE A 141 0.49 -5.79 9.46
N ASP A 142 1.28 -6.09 10.48
CA ASP A 142 1.63 -7.48 10.81
C ASP A 142 0.38 -8.32 11.14
N LYS A 143 -0.56 -7.76 11.90
CA LYS A 143 -1.85 -8.43 12.20
C LYS A 143 -2.72 -8.58 10.96
N PHE A 144 -2.75 -7.57 10.10
CA PHE A 144 -3.45 -7.61 8.81
C PHE A 144 -2.91 -8.75 7.94
N LEU A 145 -1.59 -8.90 7.82
CA LEU A 145 -0.97 -9.98 7.05
C LEU A 145 -1.33 -11.36 7.59
N VAL A 146 -1.25 -11.56 8.91
CA VAL A 146 -1.62 -12.82 9.57
C VAL A 146 -3.08 -13.17 9.27
N SER A 147 -4.00 -12.21 9.39
CA SER A 147 -5.41 -12.43 9.08
C SER A 147 -5.63 -12.76 7.61
N VAL A 148 -5.14 -11.90 6.70
CA VAL A 148 -5.34 -12.03 5.25
C VAL A 148 -4.76 -13.34 4.73
N HIS A 149 -3.50 -13.64 5.03
CA HIS A 149 -2.90 -14.90 4.61
C HIS A 149 -3.58 -16.11 5.28
N GLY A 150 -4.02 -15.96 6.53
CA GLY A 150 -4.67 -17.02 7.29
C GLY A 150 -6.00 -17.53 6.71
N PHE A 151 -6.77 -16.69 6.03
CA PHE A 151 -8.01 -17.16 5.35
C PHE A 151 -7.88 -17.31 3.84
N LEU A 152 -6.85 -16.73 3.21
CA LEU A 152 -6.58 -16.92 1.79
C LEU A 152 -5.84 -18.22 1.48
N ILE A 153 -4.99 -18.70 2.40
CA ILE A 153 -4.24 -19.95 2.24
C ILE A 153 -5.12 -21.19 2.47
N VAL A 154 -6.26 -21.08 3.16
CA VAL A 154 -7.14 -22.22 3.53
C VAL A 154 -8.00 -22.70 2.33
N LYS A 155 -7.49 -22.57 1.11
CA LYS A 155 -8.13 -23.03 -0.13
C LYS A 155 -7.32 -24.13 -0.81
#